data_AF-A0A084DMP2-F1
#
_entry.id   AF-A0A084DMP2-F1
#
_cell.length_a   1.000
_cell.length_b   1.000
_cell.length_c   1.000
_cell.angle_alpha   90.00
_cell.angle_beta   90.00
_cell.angle_gamma   90.00
#
_symmetry.space_group_name_H-M   'P 1'
#
loop_
_entity.id
_entity.type
_entity.pdbx_description
1 polymer ?
#
loop_
_entity_poly.entity_id
_entity_poly.type
_entity_poly.pdbx_seq_one_letter_code
_entity_poly.pdbx_strand_id
1 'polypeptide(L)' 'MSIDREEAWQEAWHDAAEALGLDAATDDGATLDLIWDEAEKLMQEWGIPLPESVKQGKAA' A
#
# COMPACT_ATOMS: atom_id res chain seq x y z
N MET A 1 10.08 8.29 -17.88
CA MET A 1 8.73 7.88 -17.45
C MET A 1 8.70 8.07 -15.96
N SER A 2 7.93 9.04 -15.48
CA SER A 2 7.70 9.19 -14.04
C SER A 2 6.59 8.21 -13.70
N ILE A 3 6.86 7.23 -12.86
CA ILE A 3 5.81 6.39 -12.29
C ILE A 3 5.00 7.31 -11.37
N ASP A 4 3.69 7.38 -11.59
CA ASP A 4 2.81 8.15 -10.71
C ASP A 4 2.79 7.48 -9.34
N ARG A 5 3.03 8.25 -8.27
CA ARG A 5 3.05 7.73 -6.89
C ARG A 5 1.76 7.00 -6.50
N GLU A 6 0.64 7.37 -7.11
CA GLU A 6 -0.66 6.71 -6.94
C GLU A 6 -0.71 5.37 -7.66
N GLU A 7 -0.13 5.26 -8.86
CA GLU A 7 -0.01 4.00 -9.60
C GLU A 7 0.89 3.03 -8.85
N ALA A 8 2.07 3.49 -8.40
CA ALA A 8 2.97 2.69 -7.57
C ALA A 8 2.29 2.22 -6.27
N TRP A 9 1.47 3.06 -5.64
CA TRP A 9 0.74 2.64 -4.44
C TRP A 9 -0.28 1.54 -4.74
N GLN A 10 -1.03 1.65 -5.84
CA GLN A 10 -1.97 0.60 -6.24
C GLN A 10 -1.23 -0.72 -6.54
N GLU A 11 -0.10 -0.64 -7.24
CA GLU A 11 0.74 -1.82 -7.50
C GLU A 11 1.27 -2.44 -6.20
N ALA A 12 1.86 -1.63 -5.32
CA ALA A 12 2.36 -2.08 -4.03
C ALA A 12 1.26 -2.68 -3.14
N TRP A 13 0.05 -2.11 -3.18
CA TRP A 13 -1.11 -2.61 -2.44
C TRP A 13 -1.54 -4.00 -2.91
N HIS A 14 -1.65 -4.19 -4.22
CA HIS A 14 -1.99 -5.48 -4.81
C HIS A 14 -0.89 -6.52 -4.54
N ASP A 15 0.38 -6.16 -4.75
CA ASP A 15 1.51 -7.05 -4.52
C ASP A 15 1.63 -7.45 -3.04
N ALA A 16 1.43 -6.50 -2.12
CA ALA A 16 1.36 -6.75 -0.69
C ALA A 16 0.23 -7.74 -0.31
N ALA A 17 -0.97 -7.53 -0.85
CA ALA A 17 -2.09 -8.42 -0.60
C ALA A 17 -1.82 -9.84 -1.13
N GLU A 18 -1.27 -9.96 -2.34
CA GLU A 18 -0.87 -11.24 -2.91
C GLU A 18 0.25 -11.92 -2.12
N ALA A 19 1.26 -11.17 -1.68
CA ALA A 19 2.37 -11.67 -0.88
C ALA A 19 1.91 -12.21 0.49
N LEU A 20 0.92 -11.56 1.09
CA LEU A 20 0.31 -11.98 2.36
C LEU A 20 -0.78 -13.05 2.18
N GLY A 21 -1.21 -13.32 0.94
CA GLY A 21 -2.33 -14.20 0.64
C GLY A 21 -3.68 -13.66 1.16
N LEU A 22 -3.81 -12.33 1.21
CA LEU A 22 -4.97 -11.61 1.69
C LEU A 22 -5.77 -11.03 0.52
N ASP A 23 -7.03 -10.73 0.76
CA ASP A 23 -7.88 -10.07 -0.23
C ASP A 23 -7.65 -8.56 -0.19
N ALA A 24 -7.16 -7.99 -1.30
CA ALA A 24 -6.89 -6.56 -1.43
C ALA A 24 -8.15 -5.67 -1.31
N ALA A 25 -9.34 -6.27 -1.51
CA ALA A 25 -10.65 -5.63 -1.39
C ALA A 25 -11.38 -6.05 -0.11
N THR A 26 -10.66 -6.59 0.88
CA THR A 26 -11.20 -6.89 2.20
C THR A 26 -11.72 -5.62 2.89
N ASP A 27 -12.81 -5.75 3.64
CA ASP A 27 -13.33 -4.68 4.51
C ASP A 27 -12.80 -4.82 5.95
N ASP A 28 -11.98 -5.86 6.22
CA ASP A 28 -11.41 -6.10 7.53
C ASP A 28 -10.26 -5.13 7.82
N GLY A 29 -10.47 -4.21 8.75
CA GLY A 29 -9.50 -3.17 9.10
C GLY A 29 -8.14 -3.70 9.55
N ALA A 30 -8.08 -4.85 10.22
CA ALA A 30 -6.80 -5.45 10.63
C ALA A 30 -6.04 -6.02 9.43
N THR A 31 -6.76 -6.62 8.50
CA THR A 31 -6.20 -7.12 7.23
C THR A 31 -5.70 -5.97 6.36
N LEU A 32 -6.47 -4.88 6.28
CA LEU A 32 -6.08 -3.66 5.57
C LEU A 32 -4.79 -3.05 6.15
N ASP A 33 -4.63 -3.05 7.48
CA ASP A 33 -3.42 -2.54 8.15
C ASP A 33 -2.18 -3.40 7.82
N LEU A 34 -2.34 -4.72 7.70
CA LEU A 34 -1.26 -5.62 7.27
C LEU A 34 -0.84 -5.37 5.82
N ILE A 35 -1.81 -5.26 4.91
CA ILE A 35 -1.55 -4.95 3.49
C ILE A 35 -0.88 -3.58 3.38
N TRP A 36 -1.32 -2.63 4.20
CA TRP A 36 -0.74 -1.30 4.25
C TRP A 36 0.73 -1.30 4.68
N ASP A 37 1.08 -1.99 5.77
CA ASP A 37 2.46 -2.05 6.27
C ASP A 37 3.41 -2.66 5.22
N GLU A 38 2.95 -3.71 4.53
CA GLU A 38 3.72 -4.36 3.48
C GLU A 38 3.81 -3.49 2.21
N ALA A 39 2.72 -2.83 1.81
CA ALA A 39 2.74 -1.89 0.70
C ALA A 39 3.62 -0.66 1.00
N GLU A 40 3.64 -0.18 2.24
CA GLU A 40 4.53 0.89 2.69
C GLU A 40 6.00 0.48 2.57
N LYS A 41 6.35 -0.76 2.91
CA LYS A 41 7.71 -1.30 2.71
C LYS A 41 8.08 -1.35 1.23
N LEU A 42 7.21 -1.89 0.38
CA LEU A 42 7.44 -1.96 -1.07
C LEU A 42 7.71 -0.57 -1.65
N MET A 43 6.91 0.43 -1.27
CA MET A 43 7.10 1.82 -1.70
C MET A 43 8.46 2.39 -1.24
N GLN A 44 8.89 2.08 -0.02
CA GLN A 44 10.20 2.47 0.49
C GLN A 44 11.34 1.79 -0.29
N GLU A 45 11.19 0.50 -0.61
CA GLU A 45 12.16 -0.25 -1.43
C GLU A 45 12.27 0.30 -2.85
N TRP A 46 11.15 0.72 -3.42
CA TRP A 46 11.11 1.36 -4.74
C TRP A 46 11.63 2.81 -4.71
N GLY A 47 11.88 3.35 -3.51
CA GLY A 47 12.31 4.74 -3.32
C GLY A 47 11.22 5.76 -3.65
N ILE A 48 9.95 5.33 -3.63
CA ILE A 48 8.80 6.16 -3.99
C ILE A 48 8.14 6.65 -2.70
N PRO A 49 7.98 7.97 -2.53
CA PRO A 49 7.29 8.49 -1.36
C PRO A 49 5.80 8.12 -1.38
N LEU A 50 5.26 7.73 -0.23
CA LEU A 50 3.84 7.45 -0.05
C LEU A 50 2.97 8.65 -0.52
N PRO A 51 1.86 8.39 -1.24
CA PRO A 51 0.92 9.44 -1.60
C PRO A 51 0.25 10.05 -0.37
N GLU A 52 -0.19 11.31 -0.51
CA GLU A 52 -0.78 12.07 0.61
C GLU A 52 -2.11 11.46 1.09
N SER A 53 -2.89 10.89 0.18
CA SER A 53 -4.12 10.14 0.48
C SER A 53 -3.88 8.97 1.44
N VAL A 54 -2.68 8.40 1.40
CA VAL A 54 -2.26 7.26 2.23
C VAL A 54 -1.71 7.80 3.55
N LYS A 55 -0.82 8.80 3.53
CA LYS A 55 -0.33 9.43 4.78
C LYS A 55 -1.44 9.92 5.71
N GLN A 56 -2.58 10.34 5.18
CA GLN A 56 -3.72 10.81 5.99
C GLN A 56 -4.47 9.69 6.72
N GLY A 57 -4.42 8.44 6.24
CA GLY A 57 -5.10 7.29 6.85
C GLY A 57 -4.47 6.79 8.16
N LYS A 58 -3.18 7.05 8.40
CA LYS A 58 -2.46 6.65 9.63
C LYS A 58 -2.77 7.56 10.84
N ALA A 59 -3.66 8.53 10.69
CA ALA A 59 -3.99 9.52 11.71
C ALA A 59 -5.49 9.51 12.06
N ALA A 60 -5.96 8.46 12.74
CA ALA A 60 -7.13 8.51 13.62
C ALA A 60 -7.08 7.35 14.62
#